data_AF-D3DD55-F1
#
_entry.id   AF-D3DD55-F1
#
_cell.length_a   1.000
_cell.length_b   1.000
_cell.length_c   1.000
_cell.angle_alpha   90.00
_cell.angle_beta   90.00
_cell.angle_gamma   90.00
#
_symmetry.space_group_name_H-M   'P 1'
#
loop_
_entity.id
_entity.type
_entity.pdbx_description
1 polymer ?
#
loop_
_entity_poly.entity_id
_entity_poly.type
_entity_poly.pdbx_seq_one_letter_code
_entity_poly.pdbx_strand_id
1 'polypeptide(L)'
;MTSAALVARLASLPRETDASYGLQARALLQEPGATDDALSEVLTDMSQPEQVRFNAFYCLQARAWRRRDHRTHRANVDLYQSEFGTHPMFYFMQAEYYSSLDSEPANRHAALTFALEAVRRLSAIPGVLHLAASIIADHHEADADADPQLLLEGERLIRQAIALSHGTYPRYHATHARIATLRGAYGSARASIARAIEDEDSSGAEYALRIGDYQLIRARIQHAQQAEVLRVGQDEASSELRRIRAQILEIMGLLAAVIAFITTAANIAAGQPPGPAAGLLTTAGGMTLLVFWGFHVLVVDSGGRRRLLPLALGAILLGVGLVLAGR
;
A
#
# COMPACT_ATOMS: atom_id res chain seq x y z
N MET A 1 -49.10 -5.65 5.54
CA MET A 1 -49.16 -5.75 4.07
C MET A 1 -49.72 -7.12 3.74
N THR A 2 -50.65 -7.22 2.79
CA THR A 2 -51.10 -8.55 2.31
C THR A 2 -50.05 -9.15 1.38
N SER A 3 -50.02 -10.48 1.23
CA SER A 3 -49.09 -11.16 0.30
C SER A 3 -49.19 -10.59 -1.13
N ALA A 4 -50.41 -10.32 -1.62
CA ALA A 4 -50.64 -9.67 -2.91
C ALA A 4 -50.03 -8.25 -3.02
N ALA A 5 -50.06 -7.47 -1.93
CA ALA A 5 -49.44 -6.15 -1.92
C ALA A 5 -47.91 -6.24 -1.95
N LEU A 6 -47.30 -7.21 -1.25
CA LEU A 6 -45.86 -7.46 -1.32
C LEU A 6 -45.43 -7.82 -2.75
N VAL A 7 -46.14 -8.74 -3.39
CA VAL A 7 -45.89 -9.15 -4.79
C VAL A 7 -45.94 -7.95 -5.73
N ALA A 8 -46.97 -7.10 -5.61
CA ALA A 8 -47.08 -5.89 -6.42
C ALA A 8 -45.89 -4.93 -6.20
N ARG A 9 -45.44 -4.77 -4.95
CA ARG A 9 -44.27 -3.94 -4.62
C ARG A 9 -42.98 -4.52 -5.18
N LEU A 10 -42.77 -5.83 -5.07
CA LEU A 10 -41.61 -6.52 -5.66
C LEU A 10 -41.62 -6.45 -7.19
N ALA A 11 -42.79 -6.54 -7.83
CA ALA A 11 -42.94 -6.38 -9.27
C ALA A 11 -42.70 -4.94 -9.73
N SER A 12 -42.89 -3.95 -8.85
CA SER A 12 -42.64 -2.53 -9.16
C SER A 12 -41.18 -2.10 -9.02
N LEU A 13 -40.30 -2.96 -8.48
CA LEU A 13 -38.88 -2.66 -8.42
C LEU A 13 -38.31 -2.50 -9.84
N PRO A 14 -37.34 -1.60 -10.03
CA PRO A 14 -36.68 -1.46 -11.32
C PRO A 14 -35.91 -2.73 -11.65
N ARG A 15 -35.41 -2.83 -12.88
CA ARG A 15 -34.51 -3.93 -13.26
C ARG A 15 -33.29 -3.93 -12.34
N GLU A 16 -32.78 -5.11 -12.04
CA GLU A 16 -31.62 -5.28 -11.14
C GLU A 16 -30.33 -4.61 -11.63
N THR A 17 -30.27 -4.25 -12.92
CA THR A 17 -29.17 -3.49 -13.53
C THR A 17 -29.30 -1.98 -13.35
N ASP A 18 -30.44 -1.51 -12.83
CA ASP A 18 -30.71 -0.10 -12.60
C ASP A 18 -29.98 0.40 -11.33
N ALA A 19 -29.39 1.60 -11.40
CA ALA A 19 -28.64 2.20 -10.30
C ALA A 19 -29.49 2.38 -9.02
N SER A 20 -30.81 2.53 -9.15
CA SER A 20 -31.73 2.71 -8.03
C SER A 20 -32.22 1.40 -7.41
N TYR A 21 -31.97 0.24 -8.04
CA TYR A 21 -32.50 -1.06 -7.60
C TYR A 21 -32.22 -1.36 -6.13
N GLY A 22 -30.96 -1.35 -5.73
CA GLY A 22 -30.57 -1.64 -4.35
C GLY A 22 -31.08 -0.61 -3.33
N LEU A 23 -31.34 0.64 -3.74
CA LEU A 23 -31.96 1.65 -2.87
C LEU A 23 -33.45 1.35 -2.66
N GLN A 24 -34.18 1.08 -3.75
CA GLN A 24 -35.61 0.79 -3.69
C GLN A 24 -35.92 -0.53 -2.97
N ALA A 25 -35.11 -1.57 -3.20
CA ALA A 25 -35.20 -2.82 -2.47
C ALA A 25 -34.96 -2.62 -0.96
N ARG A 26 -33.96 -1.81 -0.59
CA ARG A 26 -33.71 -1.47 0.83
C ARG A 26 -34.85 -0.68 1.46
N ALA A 27 -35.53 0.18 0.70
CA ALA A 27 -36.70 0.91 1.17
C ALA A 27 -37.89 -0.04 1.41
N LEU A 28 -38.13 -0.99 0.50
CA LEU A 28 -39.14 -2.03 0.66
C LEU A 28 -38.91 -2.86 1.93
N LEU A 29 -37.65 -3.18 2.27
CA LEU A 29 -37.32 -3.92 3.49
C LEU A 29 -37.68 -3.20 4.80
N GLN A 30 -37.98 -1.91 4.77
CA GLN A 30 -38.45 -1.13 5.93
C GLN A 30 -39.98 -1.20 6.09
N GLU A 31 -40.70 -1.68 5.08
CA GLU A 31 -42.16 -1.83 5.14
C GLU A 31 -42.51 -2.99 6.10
N PRO A 32 -43.43 -2.80 7.09
CA PRO A 32 -43.69 -3.80 8.14
C PRO A 32 -44.12 -5.20 7.65
N GLY A 33 -44.63 -5.30 6.42
CA GLY A 33 -45.09 -6.57 5.85
C GLY A 33 -44.08 -7.29 4.96
N ALA A 34 -42.88 -6.74 4.77
CA ALA A 34 -41.81 -7.40 4.04
C ALA A 34 -41.01 -8.32 4.98
N THR A 35 -41.66 -9.23 5.71
CA THR A 35 -40.98 -10.14 6.65
C THR A 35 -40.16 -11.21 5.93
N ASP A 36 -39.28 -11.92 6.63
CA ASP A 36 -38.49 -13.02 6.05
C ASP A 36 -39.40 -14.14 5.55
N ASP A 37 -40.44 -14.48 6.31
CA ASP A 37 -41.44 -15.48 5.94
C ASP A 37 -42.21 -15.06 4.69
N ALA A 38 -42.70 -13.81 4.64
CA ALA A 38 -43.46 -13.32 3.49
C ALA A 38 -42.62 -13.25 2.21
N LEU A 39 -41.33 -12.88 2.31
CA LEU A 39 -40.41 -12.92 1.17
C LEU A 39 -40.10 -14.37 0.75
N SER A 40 -39.99 -15.29 1.70
CA SER A 40 -39.74 -16.72 1.42
C SER A 40 -40.93 -17.39 0.76
N GLU A 41 -42.16 -17.02 1.14
CA GLU A 41 -43.39 -17.46 0.47
C GLU A 41 -43.40 -17.02 -0.99
N VAL A 42 -43.10 -15.74 -1.28
CA VAL A 42 -43.05 -15.23 -2.66
C VAL A 42 -41.92 -15.88 -3.47
N LEU A 43 -40.77 -16.11 -2.84
CA LEU A 43 -39.61 -16.76 -3.46
C LEU A 43 -39.91 -18.20 -3.88
N THR A 44 -40.68 -18.95 -3.09
CA THR A 44 -40.99 -20.36 -3.36
C THR A 44 -42.25 -20.56 -4.19
N ASP A 45 -43.06 -19.52 -4.40
CA ASP A 45 -44.25 -19.55 -5.24
C ASP A 45 -43.90 -19.54 -6.73
N MET A 46 -43.83 -20.73 -7.32
CA MET A 46 -43.53 -20.92 -8.74
C MET A 46 -44.57 -20.34 -9.70
N SER A 47 -45.74 -19.91 -9.20
CA SER A 47 -46.73 -19.19 -10.00
C SER A 47 -46.35 -17.73 -10.26
N GLN A 48 -45.43 -17.17 -9.45
CA GLN A 48 -44.93 -15.81 -9.63
C GLN A 48 -43.89 -15.75 -10.77
N PRO A 49 -43.79 -14.61 -11.48
CA PRO A 49 -42.73 -14.36 -12.45
C PRO A 49 -41.35 -14.47 -11.80
N GLU A 50 -40.39 -15.04 -12.54
CA GLU A 50 -38.99 -15.24 -12.09
C GLU A 50 -38.37 -13.96 -11.52
N GLN A 51 -38.55 -12.80 -12.17
CA GLN A 51 -38.03 -11.52 -11.68
C GLN A 51 -38.59 -11.13 -10.31
N VAL A 52 -39.87 -11.44 -10.03
CA VAL A 52 -40.49 -11.15 -8.72
C VAL A 52 -39.88 -12.06 -7.65
N ARG A 53 -39.68 -13.34 -7.96
CA ARG A 53 -38.99 -14.29 -7.07
C ARG A 53 -37.54 -13.87 -6.83
N PHE A 54 -36.82 -13.47 -7.88
CA PHE A 54 -35.47 -12.95 -7.76
C PHE A 54 -35.40 -11.69 -6.88
N ASN A 55 -36.36 -10.78 -7.03
CA ASN A 55 -36.44 -9.60 -6.17
C ASN A 55 -36.67 -9.96 -4.70
N ALA A 56 -37.49 -10.98 -4.42
CA ALA A 56 -37.66 -11.51 -3.06
C ALA A 56 -36.36 -12.14 -2.53
N PHE A 57 -35.68 -12.94 -3.36
CA PHE A 57 -34.37 -13.52 -3.06
C PHE A 57 -33.33 -12.45 -2.73
N TYR A 58 -33.18 -11.42 -3.56
CA TYR A 58 -32.27 -10.30 -3.32
C TYR A 58 -32.57 -9.59 -2.00
N CYS A 59 -33.85 -9.33 -1.72
CA CYS A 59 -34.30 -8.73 -0.47
C CYS A 59 -33.90 -9.56 0.76
N LEU A 60 -34.04 -10.89 0.70
CA LEU A 60 -33.59 -11.81 1.73
C LEU A 60 -32.06 -11.77 1.91
N GLN A 61 -31.29 -11.79 0.82
CA GLN A 61 -29.82 -11.68 0.87
C GLN A 61 -29.38 -10.36 1.50
N ALA A 62 -29.92 -9.23 1.04
CA ALA A 62 -29.58 -7.90 1.55
C ALA A 62 -29.85 -7.77 3.06
N ARG A 63 -30.90 -8.42 3.55
CA ARG A 63 -31.23 -8.46 4.98
C ARG A 63 -30.31 -9.40 5.76
N ALA A 64 -30.04 -10.61 5.26
CA ALA A 64 -29.09 -11.53 5.88
C ALA A 64 -27.70 -10.89 6.01
N TRP A 65 -27.22 -10.24 4.95
CA TRP A 65 -25.95 -9.53 4.93
C TRP A 65 -25.90 -8.38 5.95
N ARG A 66 -26.95 -7.56 6.03
CA ARG A 66 -27.04 -6.47 7.03
C ARG A 66 -26.99 -7.01 8.46
N ARG A 67 -27.64 -8.14 8.73
CA ARG A 67 -27.62 -8.81 10.04
C ARG A 67 -26.31 -9.56 10.32
N ARG A 68 -25.34 -9.55 9.38
CA ARG A 68 -24.12 -10.37 9.40
C ARG A 68 -24.40 -11.87 9.51
N ASP A 69 -25.57 -12.31 9.06
CA ASP A 69 -25.92 -13.72 8.97
C ASP A 69 -25.37 -14.32 7.67
N HIS A 70 -24.04 -14.42 7.62
CA HIS A 70 -23.32 -14.96 6.46
C HIS A 70 -23.66 -16.43 6.21
N ARG A 71 -24.10 -17.18 7.23
CA ARG A 71 -24.49 -18.58 7.07
C ARG A 71 -25.76 -18.69 6.22
N THR A 72 -26.79 -17.91 6.55
CA THR A 72 -28.04 -17.89 5.78
C THR A 72 -27.82 -17.34 4.38
N HIS A 73 -27.01 -16.29 4.23
CA HIS A 73 -26.62 -15.77 2.91
C HIS A 73 -26.02 -16.87 2.03
N ARG A 74 -25.01 -17.58 2.55
CA ARG A 74 -24.35 -18.64 1.79
C ARG A 74 -25.28 -19.79 1.43
N ALA A 75 -26.07 -20.28 2.38
CA ALA A 75 -27.02 -21.36 2.14
C ALA A 75 -28.02 -21.01 1.03
N ASN A 76 -28.48 -19.77 0.99
CA ASN A 76 -29.41 -19.31 -0.04
C ASN A 76 -28.74 -19.16 -1.41
N VAL A 77 -27.50 -18.65 -1.48
CA VAL A 77 -26.75 -18.58 -2.74
C VAL A 77 -26.53 -19.98 -3.31
N ASP A 78 -26.14 -20.95 -2.47
CA ASP A 78 -25.95 -22.35 -2.89
C ASP A 78 -27.28 -22.96 -3.40
N LEU A 79 -28.39 -22.73 -2.67
CA LEU A 79 -29.70 -23.28 -3.00
C LEU A 79 -30.26 -22.76 -4.32
N TYR A 80 -30.14 -21.46 -4.58
CA TYR A 80 -30.78 -20.81 -5.73
C TYR A 80 -29.82 -20.54 -6.91
N GLN A 81 -28.59 -21.06 -6.88
CA GLN A 81 -27.63 -20.87 -7.96
C GLN A 81 -28.12 -21.41 -9.32
N SER A 82 -28.79 -22.56 -9.33
CA SER A 82 -29.31 -23.14 -10.57
C SER A 82 -30.46 -22.34 -11.18
N GLU A 83 -31.22 -21.62 -10.33
CA GLU A 83 -32.38 -20.83 -10.75
C GLU A 83 -31.96 -19.41 -11.15
N PHE A 84 -31.17 -18.73 -10.32
CA PHE A 84 -30.86 -17.31 -10.50
C PHE A 84 -29.43 -17.03 -10.95
N GLY A 85 -28.60 -18.05 -11.20
CA GLY A 85 -27.18 -17.86 -11.52
C GLY A 85 -26.90 -17.02 -12.77
N THR A 86 -27.89 -16.83 -13.65
CA THR A 86 -27.78 -15.98 -14.85
C THR A 86 -28.08 -14.50 -14.59
N HIS A 87 -28.69 -14.16 -13.45
CA HIS A 87 -29.01 -12.78 -13.08
C HIS A 87 -27.72 -11.99 -12.81
N PRO A 88 -27.50 -10.83 -13.46
CA PRO A 88 -26.37 -9.95 -13.18
C PRO A 88 -26.09 -9.68 -11.69
N MET A 89 -27.11 -9.46 -10.88
CA MET A 89 -26.94 -9.21 -9.43
C MET A 89 -26.53 -10.46 -8.65
N PHE A 90 -26.64 -11.67 -9.22
CA PHE A 90 -26.18 -12.90 -8.57
C PHE A 90 -24.66 -12.93 -8.40
N TYR A 91 -23.90 -12.39 -9.37
CA TYR A 91 -22.44 -12.27 -9.27
C TYR A 91 -22.00 -11.39 -8.09
N PHE A 92 -22.77 -10.34 -7.75
CA PHE A 92 -22.55 -9.55 -6.55
C PHE A 92 -22.72 -10.39 -5.28
N MET A 93 -23.74 -11.24 -5.23
CA MET A 93 -24.00 -12.12 -4.09
C MET A 93 -22.95 -13.24 -3.96
N GLN A 94 -22.41 -13.72 -5.09
CA GLN A 94 -21.27 -14.65 -5.10
C GLN A 94 -19.99 -13.97 -4.60
N ALA A 95 -19.75 -12.71 -4.95
CA ALA A 95 -18.62 -11.96 -4.39
C ALA A 95 -18.74 -11.85 -2.85
N GLU A 96 -19.93 -11.52 -2.33
CA GLU A 96 -20.23 -11.50 -0.89
C GLU A 96 -20.10 -12.90 -0.24
N TYR A 97 -20.54 -13.95 -0.95
CA TYR A 97 -20.41 -15.34 -0.52
C TYR A 97 -18.95 -15.68 -0.22
N TYR A 98 -18.07 -15.52 -1.23
CA TYR A 98 -16.67 -15.90 -1.12
C TYR A 98 -15.90 -14.97 -0.17
N SER A 99 -16.26 -13.68 -0.10
CA SER A 99 -15.64 -12.76 0.85
C SER A 99 -16.02 -13.05 2.31
N SER A 100 -17.09 -13.82 2.55
CA SER A 100 -17.52 -14.23 3.89
C SER A 100 -16.94 -15.56 4.37
N LEU A 101 -16.20 -16.25 3.50
CA LEU A 101 -15.46 -17.47 3.84
C LEU A 101 -14.17 -17.13 4.59
N ASP A 102 -13.40 -18.15 4.90
CA ASP A 102 -12.08 -17.99 5.50
C ASP A 102 -11.10 -17.25 4.57
N SER A 103 -9.97 -16.85 5.16
CA SER A 103 -8.89 -16.17 4.45
C SER A 103 -8.04 -17.14 3.62
N GLU A 104 -8.61 -18.18 3.02
CA GLU A 104 -7.90 -19.04 2.08
C GLU A 104 -7.66 -18.29 0.75
N PRO A 105 -6.47 -18.39 0.13
CA PRO A 105 -6.16 -17.68 -1.12
C PRO A 105 -7.15 -17.97 -2.26
N ALA A 106 -7.65 -19.21 -2.35
CA ALA A 106 -8.63 -19.59 -3.37
C ALA A 106 -9.96 -18.84 -3.20
N ASN A 107 -10.43 -18.67 -1.96
CA ASN A 107 -11.67 -17.96 -1.66
C ASN A 107 -11.51 -16.46 -1.92
N ARG A 108 -10.37 -15.86 -1.56
CA ARG A 108 -10.07 -14.45 -1.92
C ARG A 108 -10.07 -14.24 -3.43
N HIS A 109 -9.43 -15.14 -4.19
CA HIS A 109 -9.37 -15.05 -5.65
C HIS A 109 -10.75 -15.21 -6.29
N ALA A 110 -11.57 -16.13 -5.78
CA ALA A 110 -12.96 -16.28 -6.22
C ALA A 110 -13.77 -15.01 -5.93
N ALA A 111 -13.69 -14.46 -4.72
CA ALA A 111 -14.37 -13.21 -4.35
C ALA A 111 -14.00 -12.07 -5.30
N LEU A 112 -12.71 -11.89 -5.59
CA LEU A 112 -12.23 -10.88 -6.54
C LEU A 112 -12.78 -11.12 -7.95
N THR A 113 -12.75 -12.36 -8.43
CA THR A 113 -13.25 -12.73 -9.76
C THR A 113 -14.73 -12.38 -9.91
N PHE A 114 -15.55 -12.77 -8.95
CA PHE A 114 -16.99 -12.48 -8.96
C PHE A 114 -17.27 -10.99 -8.80
N ALA A 115 -16.49 -10.26 -8.00
CA ALA A 115 -16.65 -8.83 -7.82
C ALA A 115 -16.37 -8.06 -9.12
N LEU A 116 -15.30 -8.42 -9.83
CA LEU A 116 -14.96 -7.81 -11.12
C LEU A 116 -15.97 -8.18 -12.22
N GLU A 117 -16.52 -9.40 -12.21
CA GLU A 117 -17.63 -9.78 -13.08
C GLU A 117 -18.89 -8.94 -12.80
N ALA A 118 -19.23 -8.75 -11.53
CA ALA A 118 -20.36 -7.91 -11.14
C ALA A 118 -20.16 -6.47 -11.62
N VAL A 119 -18.96 -5.90 -11.47
CA VAL A 119 -18.63 -4.55 -11.99
C VAL A 119 -18.81 -4.47 -13.50
N ARG A 120 -18.36 -5.48 -14.26
CA ARG A 120 -18.54 -5.50 -15.73
C ARG A 120 -20.00 -5.44 -16.14
N ARG A 121 -20.89 -6.09 -15.39
CA ARG A 121 -22.33 -6.16 -15.67
C ARG A 121 -23.12 -4.98 -15.08
N LEU A 122 -22.65 -4.40 -14.00
CA LEU A 122 -23.41 -3.48 -13.13
C LEU A 122 -22.61 -2.22 -12.78
N SER A 123 -21.87 -1.69 -13.76
CA SER A 123 -20.94 -0.56 -13.58
C SER A 123 -21.59 0.75 -13.14
N ALA A 124 -22.91 0.88 -13.26
CA ALA A 124 -23.69 2.03 -12.82
C ALA A 124 -24.15 1.94 -11.36
N ILE A 125 -23.95 0.80 -10.67
CA ILE A 125 -24.46 0.57 -9.32
C ILE A 125 -23.36 0.87 -8.28
N PRO A 126 -23.49 1.92 -7.45
CA PRO A 126 -22.44 2.31 -6.50
C PRO A 126 -22.07 1.19 -5.51
N GLY A 127 -23.07 0.42 -5.06
CA GLY A 127 -22.85 -0.69 -4.13
C GLY A 127 -21.93 -1.77 -4.70
N VAL A 128 -22.04 -2.06 -6.00
CA VAL A 128 -21.21 -3.06 -6.69
C VAL A 128 -19.77 -2.57 -6.82
N LEU A 129 -19.58 -1.32 -7.24
CA LEU A 129 -18.26 -0.69 -7.34
C LEU A 129 -17.55 -0.65 -5.97
N HIS A 130 -18.30 -0.29 -4.92
CA HIS A 130 -17.79 -0.29 -3.55
C HIS A 130 -17.41 -1.69 -3.07
N LEU A 131 -18.23 -2.72 -3.34
CA LEU A 131 -17.91 -4.10 -2.95
C LEU A 131 -16.61 -4.56 -3.60
N ALA A 132 -16.45 -4.33 -4.91
CA ALA A 132 -15.22 -4.68 -5.62
C ALA A 132 -14.00 -3.95 -5.06
N ALA A 133 -14.10 -2.65 -4.79
CA ALA A 133 -13.01 -1.90 -4.16
C ALA A 133 -12.68 -2.40 -2.74
N SER A 134 -13.70 -2.81 -1.96
CA SER A 134 -13.49 -3.40 -0.63
C SER A 134 -12.75 -4.74 -0.73
N ILE A 135 -13.16 -5.62 -1.66
CA ILE A 135 -12.52 -6.92 -1.87
C ILE A 135 -11.08 -6.75 -2.37
N ILE A 136 -10.80 -5.77 -3.23
CA ILE A 136 -9.42 -5.43 -3.64
C ILE A 136 -8.59 -4.99 -2.43
N ALA A 137 -9.16 -4.18 -1.53
CA ALA A 137 -8.47 -3.79 -0.30
C ALA A 137 -8.23 -5.01 0.61
N ASP A 138 -9.23 -5.87 0.81
CA ASP A 138 -9.11 -7.08 1.62
C ASP A 138 -8.02 -8.03 1.07
N HIS A 139 -7.94 -8.17 -0.26
CA HIS A 139 -6.93 -8.98 -0.94
C HIS A 139 -5.50 -8.49 -0.64
N HIS A 140 -5.24 -7.20 -0.81
CA HIS A 140 -3.91 -6.61 -0.59
C HIS A 140 -3.57 -6.30 0.87
N GLU A 141 -4.55 -6.26 1.78
CA GLU A 141 -4.27 -6.24 3.21
C GLU A 141 -3.79 -7.61 3.72
N ALA A 142 -4.17 -8.71 3.04
CA ALA A 142 -3.77 -10.07 3.37
C ALA A 142 -2.44 -10.48 2.71
N ASP A 143 -2.19 -10.02 1.49
CA ASP A 143 -1.02 -10.40 0.70
C ASP A 143 0.07 -9.30 0.73
N ALA A 144 1.32 -9.69 1.00
CA ALA A 144 2.44 -8.76 1.15
C ALA A 144 2.84 -8.07 -0.18
N ASP A 145 2.54 -8.72 -1.31
CA ASP A 145 2.84 -8.20 -2.64
C ASP A 145 1.60 -7.48 -3.19
N ALA A 146 1.64 -6.15 -3.13
CA ALA A 146 0.62 -5.31 -3.70
C ALA A 146 0.76 -5.25 -5.24
N ASP A 147 -0.29 -5.61 -5.97
CA ASP A 147 -0.41 -5.34 -7.40
C ASP A 147 -0.81 -3.85 -7.60
N PRO A 148 0.10 -2.99 -8.10
CA PRO A 148 -0.19 -1.58 -8.24
C PRO A 148 -1.34 -1.29 -9.22
N GLN A 149 -1.53 -2.13 -10.24
CA GLN A 149 -2.60 -1.96 -11.22
C GLN A 149 -3.96 -2.25 -10.61
N LEU A 150 -4.06 -3.32 -9.82
CA LEU A 150 -5.30 -3.66 -9.14
C LEU A 150 -5.68 -2.63 -8.08
N LEU A 151 -4.69 -2.06 -7.36
CA LEU A 151 -4.94 -0.94 -6.42
C LEU A 151 -5.37 0.35 -7.12
N LEU A 152 -4.84 0.65 -8.31
CA LEU A 152 -5.30 1.77 -9.14
C LEU A 152 -6.76 1.57 -9.58
N GLU A 153 -7.11 0.35 -9.98
CA GLU A 153 -8.48 -0.01 -10.33
C GLU A 153 -9.42 0.10 -9.12
N GLY A 154 -9.01 -0.40 -7.96
CA GLY A 154 -9.75 -0.24 -6.70
C GLY A 154 -10.02 1.24 -6.37
N GLU A 155 -9.03 2.12 -6.57
CA GLU A 155 -9.20 3.56 -6.37
C GLU A 155 -10.20 4.15 -7.38
N ARG A 156 -10.10 3.76 -8.66
CA ARG A 156 -11.03 4.20 -9.71
C ARG A 156 -12.47 3.81 -9.38
N LEU A 157 -12.69 2.56 -9.01
CA LEU A 157 -14.00 2.01 -8.67
C LEU A 157 -14.62 2.75 -7.47
N ILE A 158 -13.87 2.94 -6.38
CA ILE A 158 -14.43 3.60 -5.20
C ILE A 158 -14.71 5.08 -5.44
N ARG A 159 -13.85 5.79 -6.19
CA ARG A 159 -14.10 7.19 -6.57
C ARG A 159 -15.34 7.31 -7.44
N GLN A 160 -15.54 6.37 -8.37
CA GLN A 160 -16.76 6.31 -9.18
C GLN A 160 -18.00 6.03 -8.30
N ALA A 161 -17.90 5.12 -7.32
CA ALA A 161 -18.98 4.85 -6.38
C ALA A 161 -19.38 6.10 -5.58
N ILE A 162 -18.38 6.81 -5.04
CA ILE A 162 -18.57 8.08 -4.30
C ILE A 162 -19.24 9.13 -5.19
N ALA A 163 -18.80 9.27 -6.45
CA ALA A 163 -19.37 10.25 -7.38
C ALA A 163 -20.83 9.95 -7.71
N LEU A 164 -21.14 8.68 -8.03
CA LEU A 164 -22.51 8.24 -8.35
C LEU A 164 -23.46 8.32 -7.15
N SER A 165 -22.93 8.18 -5.94
CA SER A 165 -23.72 8.33 -4.71
C SER A 165 -23.65 9.73 -4.11
N HIS A 166 -23.11 10.72 -4.83
CA HIS A 166 -22.92 12.10 -4.35
C HIS A 166 -22.26 12.23 -2.96
N GLY A 167 -21.38 11.28 -2.62
CA GLY A 167 -20.70 11.25 -1.31
C GLY A 167 -21.61 10.97 -0.11
N THR A 168 -22.83 10.49 -0.29
CA THR A 168 -23.80 10.29 0.80
C THR A 168 -23.47 9.09 1.72
N TYR A 169 -22.56 8.19 1.32
CA TYR A 169 -22.24 6.98 2.08
C TYR A 169 -20.84 7.08 2.72
N PRO A 170 -20.74 7.31 4.06
CA PRO A 170 -19.46 7.46 4.75
C PRO A 170 -18.53 6.25 4.59
N ARG A 171 -19.09 5.04 4.57
CA ARG A 171 -18.34 3.79 4.35
C ARG A 171 -17.54 3.80 3.04
N TYR A 172 -17.98 4.51 2.01
CA TYR A 172 -17.24 4.59 0.75
C TYR A 172 -15.95 5.37 0.91
N HIS A 173 -15.97 6.43 1.73
CA HIS A 173 -14.78 7.18 2.10
C HIS A 173 -13.82 6.33 2.95
N ALA A 174 -14.34 5.46 3.83
CA ALA A 174 -13.52 4.51 4.57
C ALA A 174 -12.81 3.50 3.65
N THR A 175 -13.50 2.94 2.66
CA THR A 175 -12.89 2.04 1.65
C THR A 175 -11.84 2.76 0.80
N HIS A 176 -12.10 4.02 0.40
CA HIS A 176 -11.10 4.84 -0.29
C HIS A 176 -9.86 5.07 0.59
N ALA A 177 -10.03 5.27 1.90
CA ALA A 177 -8.91 5.42 2.83
C ALA A 177 -8.02 4.18 2.89
N ARG A 178 -8.62 2.98 2.92
CA ARG A 178 -7.89 1.70 2.89
C ARG A 178 -7.04 1.56 1.62
N ILE A 179 -7.64 1.75 0.44
CA ILE A 179 -6.93 1.70 -0.84
C ILE A 179 -5.81 2.75 -0.91
N ALA A 180 -6.06 3.99 -0.48
CA ALA A 180 -5.04 5.03 -0.46
C ALA A 180 -3.86 4.69 0.47
N THR A 181 -4.11 3.94 1.56
CA THR A 181 -3.06 3.48 2.49
C THR A 181 -2.17 2.44 1.83
N LEU A 182 -2.77 1.45 1.16
CA LEU A 182 -2.04 0.40 0.43
C LEU A 182 -1.16 0.97 -0.68
N ARG A 183 -1.52 2.16 -1.20
CA ARG A 183 -0.75 2.89 -2.20
C ARG A 183 0.30 3.87 -1.64
N GLY A 184 0.43 3.94 -0.31
CA GLY A 184 1.32 4.92 0.34
C GLY A 184 0.83 6.38 0.27
N ALA A 185 -0.40 6.62 -0.21
CA ALA A 185 -1.01 7.95 -0.32
C ALA A 185 -1.62 8.39 1.02
N TYR A 186 -0.82 8.40 2.09
CA TYR A 186 -1.28 8.59 3.47
C TYR A 186 -2.03 9.91 3.70
N GLY A 187 -1.68 10.99 2.99
CA GLY A 187 -2.42 12.25 3.05
C GLY A 187 -3.88 12.11 2.62
N SER A 188 -4.11 11.43 1.49
CA SER A 188 -5.46 11.15 0.96
C SER A 188 -6.20 10.16 1.86
N ALA A 189 -5.50 9.15 2.38
CA ALA A 189 -6.07 8.17 3.30
C ALA A 189 -6.63 8.83 4.56
N ARG A 190 -5.84 9.71 5.20
CA ARG A 190 -6.27 10.46 6.41
C ARG A 190 -7.46 11.37 6.14
N ALA A 191 -7.46 12.10 5.02
CA ALA A 191 -8.58 12.98 4.66
C ALA A 191 -9.87 12.17 4.44
N SER A 192 -9.76 11.00 3.81
CA SER A 192 -10.90 10.15 3.50
C SER A 192 -11.48 9.50 4.76
N ILE A 193 -10.64 8.96 5.66
CA ILE A 193 -11.15 8.38 6.91
C ILE A 193 -11.71 9.44 7.86
N ALA A 194 -11.14 10.65 7.87
CA ALA A 194 -11.69 11.77 8.65
C ALA A 194 -13.10 12.10 8.17
N ARG A 195 -13.31 12.22 6.86
CA ARG A 195 -14.63 12.43 6.27
C ARG A 195 -15.62 11.30 6.59
N ALA A 196 -15.18 10.04 6.53
CA ALA A 196 -16.02 8.91 6.90
C ALA A 196 -16.49 8.97 8.37
N ILE A 197 -15.64 9.47 9.28
CA ILE A 197 -15.98 9.63 10.70
C ILE A 197 -16.91 10.83 10.91
N GLU A 198 -16.66 11.95 10.22
CA GLU A 198 -17.46 13.17 10.33
C GLU A 198 -18.88 13.01 9.79
N ASP A 199 -19.02 12.31 8.66
CA ASP A 199 -20.31 12.15 7.95
C ASP A 199 -21.17 10.98 8.51
N GLU A 200 -20.67 10.20 9.49
CA GLU A 200 -21.41 9.04 10.03
C GLU A 200 -22.52 9.47 11.00
N ASP A 201 -23.73 8.98 10.74
CA ASP A 201 -24.92 9.27 11.53
C ASP A 201 -24.86 8.60 12.91
N SER A 202 -24.73 9.43 13.95
CA SER A 202 -24.66 9.01 15.36
C SER A 202 -25.96 8.47 15.93
N SER A 203 -27.09 8.68 15.26
CA SER A 203 -28.40 8.16 15.68
C SER A 203 -28.67 6.74 15.18
N GLY A 204 -27.88 6.23 14.25
CA GLY A 204 -28.07 4.92 13.64
C GLY A 204 -27.75 3.76 14.58
N ALA A 205 -28.54 2.68 14.51
CA ALA A 205 -28.33 1.47 15.32
C ALA A 205 -26.95 0.79 15.09
N GLU A 206 -26.34 1.00 13.92
CA GLU A 206 -25.02 0.46 13.56
C GLU A 206 -23.85 1.41 13.86
N TYR A 207 -24.12 2.62 14.37
CA TYR A 207 -23.12 3.68 14.55
C TYR A 207 -21.88 3.20 15.32
N ALA A 208 -22.09 2.58 16.48
CA ALA A 208 -20.99 2.14 17.35
C ALA A 208 -20.06 1.14 16.65
N LEU A 209 -20.62 0.22 15.85
CA LEU A 209 -19.84 -0.75 15.08
C LEU A 209 -19.05 -0.04 13.96
N ARG A 210 -19.69 0.85 13.21
CA ARG A 210 -19.05 1.56 12.09
C ARG A 210 -17.94 2.49 12.55
N ILE A 211 -18.15 3.23 13.64
CA ILE A 211 -17.09 4.06 14.22
C ILE A 211 -15.94 3.20 14.71
N GLY A 212 -16.20 2.05 15.33
CA GLY A 212 -15.15 1.09 15.69
C GLY A 212 -14.30 0.69 14.48
N ASP A 213 -14.96 0.29 13.37
CA ASP A 213 -14.29 -0.05 12.11
C ASP A 213 -13.47 1.13 11.56
N TYR A 214 -13.99 2.35 11.61
CA TYR A 214 -13.29 3.55 11.12
C TYR A 214 -12.08 3.91 11.98
N GLN A 215 -12.16 3.78 13.30
CA GLN A 215 -11.01 4.02 14.18
C GLN A 215 -9.92 2.97 13.96
N LEU A 216 -10.29 1.72 13.69
CA LEU A 216 -9.32 0.68 13.31
C LEU A 216 -8.61 1.04 12.00
N ILE A 217 -9.33 1.49 10.99
CA ILE A 217 -8.74 1.95 9.72
C ILE A 217 -7.80 3.15 9.98
N ARG A 218 -8.21 4.12 10.80
CA ARG A 218 -7.38 5.27 11.17
C ARG A 218 -6.08 4.85 11.86
N ALA A 219 -6.14 3.91 12.80
CA ALA A 219 -4.97 3.38 13.48
C ALA A 219 -4.02 2.66 12.50
N ARG A 220 -4.57 1.86 11.58
CA ARG A 220 -3.78 1.20 10.52
C ARG A 220 -3.06 2.20 9.61
N ILE A 221 -3.72 3.29 9.22
CA ILE A 221 -3.10 4.38 8.44
C ILE A 221 -1.89 4.95 9.17
N GLN A 222 -2.05 5.27 10.47
CA GLN A 222 -0.98 5.83 11.29
C GLN A 222 0.19 4.87 11.41
N HIS A 223 -0.08 3.60 11.69
CA HIS A 223 0.95 2.57 11.80
C HIS A 223 1.70 2.36 10.48
N ALA A 224 0.99 2.27 9.35
CA ALA A 224 1.61 2.11 8.03
C ALA A 224 2.50 3.31 7.68
N GLN A 225 2.05 4.53 7.97
CA GLN A 225 2.86 5.73 7.74
C GLN A 225 4.13 5.76 8.62
N GLN A 226 4.01 5.39 9.89
CA GLN A 226 5.16 5.32 10.80
C GLN A 226 6.16 4.25 10.36
N ALA A 227 5.67 3.07 9.95
CA ALA A 227 6.51 2.01 9.43
C ALA A 227 7.31 2.47 8.19
N GLU A 228 6.68 3.21 7.28
CA GLU A 228 7.38 3.74 6.10
C GLU A 228 8.43 4.79 6.46
N VAL A 229 8.12 5.71 7.38
CA VAL A 229 9.10 6.70 7.87
C VAL A 229 10.30 6.01 8.53
N LEU A 230 10.06 4.98 9.33
CA LEU A 230 11.13 4.20 9.95
C LEU A 230 11.96 3.44 8.90
N ARG A 231 11.32 2.87 7.87
CA ARG A 231 12.00 2.18 6.77
C ARG A 231 12.93 3.11 6.01
N VAL A 232 12.44 4.30 5.63
CA VAL A 232 13.25 5.32 4.95
C VAL A 232 14.44 5.75 5.83
N GLY A 233 14.22 6.00 7.12
CA GLY A 233 15.29 6.35 8.06
C GLY A 233 16.34 5.23 8.23
N GLN A 234 15.93 3.96 8.21
CA GLN A 234 16.83 2.82 8.25
C GLN A 234 17.67 2.69 6.97
N ASP A 235 17.06 2.93 5.80
CA ASP A 235 17.75 2.90 4.51
C ASP A 235 18.81 4.02 4.44
N GLU A 236 18.47 5.22 4.91
CA GLU A 236 19.39 6.35 5.02
C GLU A 236 20.57 6.04 5.96
N ALA A 237 20.30 5.58 7.19
CA ALA A 237 21.34 5.20 8.14
C ALA A 237 22.25 4.08 7.60
N SER A 238 21.67 3.08 6.93
CA SER A 238 22.41 1.99 6.29
C SER A 238 23.29 2.50 5.12
N SER A 239 22.81 3.48 4.35
CA SER A 239 23.59 4.12 3.30
C SER A 239 24.76 4.94 3.86
N GLU A 240 24.54 5.66 4.97
CA GLU A 240 25.57 6.44 5.65
C GLU A 240 26.66 5.54 6.24
N LEU A 241 26.27 4.44 6.89
CA LEU A 241 27.23 3.43 7.39
C LEU A 241 28.07 2.84 6.26
N ARG A 242 27.47 2.54 5.10
CA ARG A 242 28.21 2.07 3.92
C ARG A 242 29.21 3.10 3.44
N ARG A 243 28.84 4.38 3.42
CA ARG A 243 29.74 5.49 3.05
C ARG A 243 30.90 5.65 4.03
N ILE A 244 30.63 5.64 5.34
CA ILE A 244 31.65 5.72 6.39
C ILE A 244 32.62 4.54 6.27
N ARG A 245 32.09 3.32 6.08
CA ARG A 245 32.93 2.12 5.91
C ARG A 245 33.84 2.23 4.69
N ALA A 246 33.34 2.75 3.57
CA ALA A 246 34.14 2.98 2.38
C ALA A 246 35.26 3.99 2.63
N GLN A 247 34.96 5.11 3.29
CA GLN A 247 35.95 6.13 3.67
C GLN A 247 37.02 5.56 4.62
N ILE A 248 36.64 4.75 5.60
CA ILE A 248 37.60 4.09 6.49
C ILE A 248 38.51 3.15 5.71
N LEU A 249 37.96 2.34 4.81
CA LEU A 249 38.77 1.45 3.96
C LEU A 249 39.75 2.23 3.06
N GLU A 250 39.32 3.37 2.52
CA GLU A 250 40.16 4.25 1.72
C GLU A 250 41.32 4.83 2.54
N ILE A 251 41.03 5.37 3.74
CA ILE A 251 42.05 5.87 4.68
C ILE A 251 43.02 4.76 5.07
N MET A 252 42.52 3.56 5.38
CA MET A 252 43.37 2.42 5.73
C MET A 252 44.26 1.97 4.57
N GLY A 253 43.73 1.92 3.35
CA GLY A 253 44.49 1.59 2.15
C GLY A 253 45.61 2.61 1.87
N LEU A 254 45.30 3.90 2.02
CA LEU A 254 46.30 4.96 1.92
C LEU A 254 47.38 4.83 2.98
N LEU A 255 47.01 4.68 4.25
CA LEU A 255 47.96 4.54 5.36
C LEU A 255 48.87 3.33 5.16
N ALA A 256 48.31 2.20 4.72
CA ALA A 256 49.10 1.00 4.41
C ALA A 256 50.11 1.26 3.28
N ALA A 257 49.70 1.93 2.19
CA ALA A 257 50.59 2.29 1.09
C ALA A 257 51.71 3.24 1.54
N VAL A 258 51.39 4.23 2.37
CA VAL A 258 52.37 5.17 2.93
C VAL A 258 53.37 4.45 3.84
N ILE A 259 52.90 3.59 4.75
CA ILE A 259 53.79 2.81 5.63
C ILE A 259 54.71 1.93 4.78
N ALA A 260 54.16 1.17 3.82
CA ALA A 260 54.95 0.33 2.92
C ALA A 260 56.02 1.14 2.16
N PHE A 261 55.67 2.34 1.69
CA PHE A 261 56.60 3.24 1.03
C PHE A 261 57.73 3.72 1.96
N ILE A 262 57.39 4.20 3.17
CA ILE A 262 58.38 4.66 4.16
C ILE A 262 59.30 3.51 4.57
N THR A 263 58.76 2.32 4.86
CA THR A 263 59.56 1.15 5.23
C THR A 263 60.50 0.72 4.10
N THR A 264 60.02 0.74 2.85
CA THR A 264 60.85 0.42 1.68
C THR A 264 61.98 1.43 1.51
N ALA A 265 61.68 2.73 1.60
CA ALA A 265 62.68 3.79 1.49
C ALA A 265 63.75 3.70 2.60
N ALA A 266 63.33 3.45 3.85
CA ALA A 266 64.23 3.28 4.98
C ALA A 266 65.14 2.05 4.81
N ASN A 267 64.60 0.93 4.33
CA ASN A 267 65.37 -0.29 4.12
C ASN A 267 66.42 -0.14 3.00
N ILE A 268 66.06 0.56 1.91
CA ILE A 268 67.01 0.88 0.84
C ILE A 268 68.11 1.84 1.36
N ALA A 269 67.73 2.87 2.12
CA ALA A 269 68.66 3.85 2.66
C ALA A 269 69.65 3.23 3.67
N ALA A 270 69.24 2.22 4.45
CA ALA A 270 70.11 1.51 5.39
C ALA A 270 71.32 0.82 4.72
N GLY A 271 71.20 0.46 3.43
CA GLY A 271 72.29 -0.13 2.65
C GLY A 271 73.19 0.87 1.93
N GLN A 272 72.98 2.18 2.10
CA GLN A 272 73.68 3.23 1.36
C GLN A 272 74.62 4.06 2.26
N PRO A 273 75.66 4.71 1.68
CA PRO A 273 76.49 5.66 2.41
C PRO A 273 75.67 6.87 2.91
N PRO A 274 76.17 7.63 3.90
CA PRO A 274 75.40 8.69 4.58
C PRO A 274 74.82 9.76 3.65
N GLY A 275 75.54 10.14 2.59
CA GLY A 275 75.08 11.14 1.60
C GLY A 275 73.87 10.67 0.79
N PRO A 276 73.99 9.58 0.00
CA PRO A 276 72.88 9.01 -0.76
C PRO A 276 71.70 8.57 0.12
N ALA A 277 71.97 8.05 1.32
CA ALA A 277 70.94 7.67 2.29
C ALA A 277 70.10 8.89 2.74
N ALA A 278 70.75 10.02 3.05
CA ALA A 278 70.06 11.26 3.39
C ALA A 278 69.23 11.80 2.21
N GLY A 279 69.77 11.72 0.99
CA GLY A 279 69.03 12.07 -0.23
C GLY A 279 67.75 11.25 -0.39
N LEU A 280 67.85 9.91 -0.30
CA LEU A 280 66.71 9.00 -0.40
C LEU A 280 65.62 9.26 0.65
N LEU A 281 66.00 9.40 1.92
CA LEU A 281 65.04 9.68 3.00
C LEU A 281 64.35 11.04 2.84
N THR A 282 65.09 12.05 2.37
CA THR A 282 64.52 13.39 2.10
C THR A 282 63.52 13.36 0.94
N THR A 283 63.86 12.61 -0.12
CA THR A 283 63.00 12.42 -1.29
C THR A 283 61.73 11.65 -0.92
N ALA A 284 61.85 10.59 -0.12
CA ALA A 284 60.72 9.83 0.40
C ALA A 284 59.82 10.68 1.32
N GLY A 285 60.41 11.53 2.18
CA GLY A 285 59.66 12.48 3.00
C GLY A 285 58.87 13.50 2.16
N GLY A 286 59.49 14.05 1.12
CA GLY A 286 58.84 14.95 0.17
C GLY A 286 57.68 14.29 -0.58
N MET A 287 57.88 13.06 -1.09
CA MET A 287 56.85 12.29 -1.78
C MET A 287 55.66 11.95 -0.85
N THR A 288 55.95 11.57 0.40
CA THR A 288 54.92 11.27 1.39
C THR A 288 54.05 12.49 1.69
N LEU A 289 54.66 13.67 1.81
CA LEU A 289 53.95 14.94 1.98
C LEU A 289 53.03 15.26 0.79
N LEU A 290 53.48 14.99 -0.44
CA LEU A 290 52.66 15.19 -1.64
C LEU A 290 51.47 14.22 -1.70
N VAL A 291 51.67 12.96 -1.35
CA VAL A 291 50.60 11.95 -1.30
C VAL A 291 49.54 12.35 -0.26
N PHE A 292 49.95 12.73 0.95
CA PHE A 292 49.03 13.22 1.98
C PHE A 292 48.32 14.51 1.56
N TRP A 293 49.02 15.42 0.88
CA TRP A 293 48.43 16.63 0.35
C TRP A 293 47.34 16.33 -0.69
N GLY A 294 47.65 15.47 -1.67
CA GLY A 294 46.70 15.06 -2.71
C GLY A 294 45.46 14.41 -2.11
N PHE A 295 45.66 13.52 -1.14
CA PHE A 295 44.55 12.88 -0.42
C PHE A 295 43.71 13.88 0.38
N HIS A 296 44.34 14.78 1.13
CA HIS A 296 43.63 15.81 1.89
C HIS A 296 42.81 16.74 0.99
N VAL A 297 43.30 17.06 -0.22
CA VAL A 297 42.57 17.85 -1.20
C VAL A 297 41.36 17.09 -1.75
N LEU A 298 41.49 15.77 -1.95
CA LEU A 298 40.46 14.93 -2.56
C LEU A 298 39.33 14.56 -1.58
N VAL A 299 39.66 14.36 -0.30
CA VAL A 299 38.71 13.86 0.72
C VAL A 299 38.06 14.98 1.52
N VAL A 300 38.79 16.07 1.79
CA VAL A 300 38.29 17.18 2.60
C VAL A 300 37.96 18.33 1.66
N ASP A 301 36.68 18.61 1.42
CA ASP A 301 36.26 19.80 0.67
C ASP A 301 36.22 21.03 1.62
N SER A 302 37.25 21.87 1.54
CA SER A 302 37.51 22.98 2.45
C SER A 302 38.39 24.03 1.75
N GLY A 303 37.77 24.94 0.98
CA GLY A 303 38.42 25.89 0.07
C GLY A 303 39.33 26.97 0.70
N GLY A 304 40.38 26.57 1.42
CA GLY A 304 41.30 27.48 2.13
C GLY A 304 42.72 27.53 1.56
N ARG A 305 43.32 28.74 1.56
CA ARG A 305 44.70 29.05 1.12
C ARG A 305 45.80 28.26 1.84
N ARG A 306 45.51 27.70 3.02
CA ARG A 306 46.44 26.87 3.83
C ARG A 306 46.81 25.53 3.16
N ARG A 307 46.12 25.13 2.08
CA ARG A 307 46.42 23.93 1.29
C ARG A 307 47.73 24.01 0.50
N LEU A 308 48.24 25.19 0.17
CA LEU A 308 49.44 25.29 -0.68
C LEU A 308 50.74 25.01 0.09
N LEU A 309 50.70 25.08 1.42
CA LEU A 309 51.89 24.99 2.27
C LEU A 309 52.50 23.57 2.28
N PRO A 310 51.73 22.47 2.43
CA PRO A 310 52.27 21.12 2.32
C PRO A 310 52.76 20.77 0.91
N LEU A 311 52.08 21.29 -0.12
CA LEU A 311 52.49 21.13 -1.52
C LEU A 311 53.87 21.75 -1.77
N ALA A 312 54.03 23.01 -1.37
CA ALA A 312 55.30 23.73 -1.51
C ALA A 312 56.42 23.03 -0.73
N LEU A 313 56.16 22.63 0.52
CA LEU A 313 57.14 21.95 1.35
C LEU A 313 57.54 20.58 0.77
N GLY A 314 56.57 19.80 0.29
CA GLY A 314 56.82 18.50 -0.35
C GLY A 314 57.65 18.63 -1.62
N ALA A 315 57.33 19.61 -2.48
CA ALA A 315 58.09 19.89 -3.70
C ALA A 315 59.54 20.34 -3.42
N ILE A 316 59.75 21.18 -2.39
CA ILE A 316 61.09 21.61 -1.97
C ILE A 316 61.91 20.41 -1.48
N LEU A 317 61.33 19.56 -0.63
CA LEU A 317 62.01 18.37 -0.11
C LEU A 317 62.37 17.37 -1.22
N LEU A 318 61.50 17.20 -2.21
CA LEU A 318 61.79 16.41 -3.41
C LEU A 318 62.98 16.98 -4.19
N GLY A 319 63.01 18.29 -4.44
CA GLY A 319 64.12 18.94 -5.13
C GLY A 319 65.44 18.82 -4.37
N VAL A 320 65.44 19.05 -3.06
CA VAL A 320 66.63 18.94 -2.21
C VAL A 320 67.11 17.48 -2.13
N GLY A 321 66.20 16.52 -1.98
CA GLY A 321 66.52 15.10 -1.92
C GLY A 321 67.22 14.60 -3.19
N LEU A 322 66.73 14.99 -4.38
CA LEU A 322 67.34 14.64 -5.66
C LEU A 322 68.76 15.20 -5.81
N VAL A 323 69.00 16.44 -5.37
CA VAL A 323 70.33 17.06 -5.41
C VAL A 323 71.31 16.37 -4.46
N LEU A 324 70.84 15.94 -3.28
CA LEU A 324 71.65 15.21 -2.31
C LEU A 324 71.93 13.76 -2.74
N ALA A 325 71.01 13.13 -3.48
CA ALA A 325 71.17 11.77 -3.99
C ALA A 325 72.09 11.70 -5.23
N GLY A 326 72.19 12.78 -6.00
CA GLY A 326 73.07 12.89 -7.17
C GLY A 326 74.51 13.31 -6.88
N ARG A 327 74.87 13.49 -5.59
CA ARG A 327 76.22 13.82 -5.10
C ARG A 327 76.81 12.64 -4.36
#